data_AF-A0A7W1KUZ8-F1
#
_entry.id   AF-A0A7W1KUZ8-F1
#
_cell.length_a   1.000
_cell.length_b   1.000
_cell.length_c   1.000
_cell.angle_alpha   90.00
_cell.angle_beta   90.00
_cell.angle_gamma   90.00
#
_symmetry.space_group_name_H-M   'P 1'
#
loop_
_entity.id
_entity.type
_entity.pdbx_description
1 polymer ?
#
loop_
_entity_poly.entity_id
_entity_poly.type
_entity_poly.pdbx_seq_one_letter_code
_entity_poly.pdbx_strand_id
1 'polypeptide(L)'
;MTAPVRRSPSSRAHERLGVTFETEEGWSLPMSYGDDDAERAAIRDGIAVADVTARGKVDVRGDVDAALGSAGGELTARIAPEWALVLTAPGGEDIVRPKLESSSGPHAMVTDATHLFAGYALCGPLLPDLLARTSGWNPATLEPGAAAGAPIAGVRSITVRRDLEVPVLEVYVATELARYVWETLHEVAVSLGGRAAGWRALRAEGWS
;
A
#
# COMPACT_ATOMS: atom_id res chain seq x y z
N MET A 1 4.02 -27.13 16.62
CA MET A 1 3.34 -26.65 15.40
C MET A 1 3.80 -25.23 15.17
N THR A 2 4.34 -24.91 14.00
CA THR A 2 4.68 -23.53 13.65
C THR A 2 3.41 -22.70 13.51
N ALA A 3 3.42 -21.45 13.98
CA ALA A 3 2.29 -20.55 13.83
C ALA A 3 2.00 -20.31 12.33
N PRO A 4 0.73 -20.17 11.94
CA PRO A 4 0.39 -19.88 10.55
C PRO A 4 0.96 -18.51 10.13
N VAL A 5 1.54 -18.45 8.93
CA VAL A 5 2.11 -17.23 8.35
C VAL A 5 1.20 -16.73 7.22
N ARG A 6 0.77 -15.48 7.32
CA ARG A 6 -0.06 -14.77 6.33
C ARG A 6 0.78 -14.44 5.10
N ARG A 7 0.17 -14.49 3.92
CA ARG A 7 0.84 -14.23 2.64
C ARG A 7 -0.01 -13.29 1.79
N SER A 8 0.66 -12.42 1.04
CA SER A 8 -0.01 -11.62 0.00
C SER A 8 -0.63 -12.53 -1.07
N PRO A 9 -1.77 -12.15 -1.68
CA PRO A 9 -2.30 -12.82 -2.87
C PRO A 9 -1.30 -12.92 -4.04
N SER A 10 -0.32 -12.02 -4.09
CA SER A 10 0.73 -12.00 -5.09
C SER A 10 1.97 -12.83 -4.72
N SER A 11 1.96 -13.58 -3.60
CA SER A 11 3.16 -14.29 -3.11
C SER A 11 3.78 -15.23 -4.15
N ARG A 12 2.95 -15.97 -4.91
CA ARG A 12 3.42 -16.86 -5.98
C ARG A 12 4.04 -16.12 -7.17
N ALA A 13 3.67 -14.87 -7.40
CA ALA A 13 4.31 -14.04 -8.42
C ALA A 13 5.71 -13.64 -7.94
N HIS A 14 5.85 -13.25 -6.67
CA HIS A 14 7.14 -12.89 -6.08
C HIS A 14 8.12 -14.07 -6.03
N GLU A 15 7.63 -15.27 -5.72
CA GLU A 15 8.44 -16.50 -5.76
C GLU A 15 9.09 -16.72 -7.15
N ARG A 16 8.37 -16.41 -8.24
CA ARG A 16 8.91 -16.52 -9.61
C ARG A 16 9.95 -15.45 -9.94
N LEU A 17 9.94 -14.34 -9.20
CA LEU A 17 10.92 -13.25 -9.34
C LEU A 17 12.16 -13.46 -8.46
N GLY A 18 12.27 -14.58 -7.74
CA GLY A 18 13.44 -14.88 -6.90
C GLY A 18 13.46 -14.12 -5.57
N VAL A 19 12.28 -13.73 -5.05
CA VAL A 19 12.19 -12.94 -3.82
C VAL A 19 12.72 -13.70 -2.60
N THR A 20 13.37 -12.96 -1.71
CA THR A 20 13.67 -13.38 -0.34
C THR A 20 12.55 -12.90 0.58
N PHE A 21 11.88 -13.84 1.23
CA PHE A 21 10.85 -13.55 2.23
C PHE A 21 11.43 -13.55 3.65
N GLU A 22 10.92 -12.66 4.50
CA GLU A 22 11.08 -12.73 5.96
C GLU A 22 9.73 -12.69 6.66
N THR A 23 9.68 -13.20 7.90
CA THR A 23 8.47 -13.15 8.71
C THR A 23 8.52 -11.96 9.68
N GLU A 24 7.52 -11.09 9.61
CA GLU A 24 7.33 -9.94 10.51
C GLU A 24 5.85 -9.88 10.89
N GLU A 25 5.52 -9.80 12.18
CA GLU A 25 4.14 -9.73 12.70
C GLU A 25 3.16 -10.75 12.05
N GLY A 26 3.66 -11.98 11.84
CA GLY A 26 2.88 -13.07 11.26
C GLY A 26 2.67 -12.98 9.74
N TRP A 27 3.31 -12.05 9.05
CA TRP A 27 3.31 -11.91 7.59
C TRP A 27 4.61 -12.38 6.95
N SER A 28 4.51 -13.03 5.79
CA SER A 28 5.65 -13.32 4.89
C SER A 28 5.87 -12.12 3.96
N LEU A 29 6.81 -11.24 4.31
CA LEU A 29 7.11 -10.00 3.59
C LEU A 29 8.12 -10.20 2.46
N PRO A 30 7.88 -9.68 1.24
CA PRO A 30 8.87 -9.68 0.17
C PRO A 30 9.97 -8.65 0.47
N MET A 31 11.09 -9.10 1.04
CA MET A 31 12.13 -8.19 1.56
C MET A 31 13.09 -7.67 0.49
N SER A 32 13.43 -8.51 -0.49
CA SER A 32 14.42 -8.23 -1.55
C SER A 32 14.22 -9.21 -2.71
N TYR A 33 14.47 -8.76 -3.94
CA TYR A 33 14.51 -9.56 -5.17
C TYR A 33 15.96 -9.89 -5.60
N GLY A 34 16.94 -9.62 -4.73
CA GLY A 34 18.33 -10.08 -4.86
C GLY A 34 19.36 -8.98 -5.07
N ASP A 35 18.95 -7.76 -5.41
CA ASP A 35 19.84 -6.61 -5.64
C ASP A 35 19.21 -5.34 -5.06
N ASP A 36 19.41 -5.13 -3.76
CA ASP A 36 18.85 -4.01 -3.01
C ASP A 36 19.28 -2.66 -3.60
N ASP A 37 20.51 -2.54 -4.12
CA ASP A 37 21.00 -1.29 -4.71
C ASP A 37 20.30 -0.99 -6.05
N ALA A 38 20.07 -2.01 -6.89
CA ALA A 38 19.32 -1.84 -8.12
C ALA A 38 17.82 -1.57 -7.87
N GLU A 39 17.24 -2.16 -6.82
CA GLU A 39 15.86 -1.85 -6.39
C GLU A 39 15.73 -0.40 -5.92
N ARG A 40 16.69 0.07 -5.10
CA ARG A 40 16.74 1.46 -4.65
C ARG A 40 17.00 2.44 -5.79
N ALA A 41 17.87 2.09 -6.75
CA ALA A 41 18.08 2.88 -7.96
C ALA A 41 16.79 2.98 -8.79
N ALA A 42 16.01 1.90 -8.89
CA ALA A 42 14.71 1.96 -9.56
C ALA A 42 13.72 2.89 -8.84
N ILE A 43 13.73 2.94 -7.50
CA ILE A 43 12.93 3.89 -6.71
C ILE A 43 13.38 5.33 -6.97
N ARG A 44 14.69 5.60 -6.95
CA ARG A 44 15.24 6.97 -7.09
C ARG A 44 15.15 7.53 -8.50
N ASP A 45 15.50 6.70 -9.49
CA ASP A 45 15.83 7.15 -10.83
C ASP A 45 14.82 6.68 -11.89
N GLY A 46 13.87 5.81 -11.53
CA GLY A 46 12.94 5.17 -12.47
C GLY A 46 11.53 4.95 -11.91
N ILE A 47 11.08 3.70 -11.95
CA ILE A 47 9.83 3.26 -11.33
C ILE A 47 10.04 1.89 -10.68
N ALA A 48 9.59 1.77 -9.44
CA ALA A 48 9.52 0.52 -8.71
C ALA A 48 8.09 0.24 -8.26
N VAL A 49 7.72 -1.05 -8.25
CA VAL A 49 6.45 -1.53 -7.71
C VAL A 49 6.74 -2.48 -6.56
N ALA A 50 6.16 -2.21 -5.40
CA ALA A 50 6.41 -2.99 -4.20
C ALA A 50 5.09 -3.47 -3.58
N ASP A 51 5.07 -4.72 -3.12
CA ASP A 51 3.91 -5.29 -2.45
C ASP A 51 3.95 -4.96 -0.96
N VAL A 52 3.05 -4.09 -0.53
CA VAL A 52 2.88 -3.61 0.84
C VAL A 52 1.60 -4.16 1.46
N THR A 53 1.10 -5.31 0.98
CA THR A 53 -0.14 -5.93 1.44
C THR A 53 -0.18 -6.17 2.95
N ALA A 54 0.96 -6.44 3.58
CA ALA A 54 1.04 -6.66 5.02
C ALA A 54 0.81 -5.40 5.88
N ARG A 55 0.83 -4.20 5.27
CA ARG A 55 0.51 -2.95 5.98
C ARG A 55 -0.86 -3.08 6.66
N GLY A 56 -0.96 -2.70 7.93
CA GLY A 56 -2.21 -2.72 8.68
C GLY A 56 -3.20 -1.70 8.12
N LYS A 57 -4.49 -2.02 8.09
CA LYS A 57 -5.54 -1.17 7.50
C LYS A 57 -6.77 -1.20 8.40
N VAL A 58 -7.10 -0.08 9.01
CA VAL A 58 -8.33 0.06 9.80
C VAL A 58 -9.31 0.94 9.03
N ASP A 59 -10.43 0.36 8.61
CA ASP A 59 -11.53 1.03 7.92
C ASP A 59 -12.42 1.75 8.93
N VAL A 60 -12.65 3.03 8.69
CA VAL A 60 -13.51 3.89 9.52
C VAL A 60 -14.59 4.48 8.62
N ARG A 61 -15.87 4.26 8.96
CA ARG A 61 -17.02 4.75 8.21
C ARG A 61 -18.02 5.49 9.10
N GLY A 62 -18.77 6.41 8.51
CA GLY A 62 -19.76 7.25 9.20
C GLY A 62 -19.13 8.52 9.77
N ASP A 63 -19.37 8.83 11.04
CA ASP A 63 -18.78 10.01 11.70
C ASP A 63 -17.30 9.79 12.06
N VAL A 64 -16.43 9.95 11.05
CA VAL A 64 -15.01 9.55 11.16
C VAL A 64 -14.14 10.50 11.98
N ASP A 65 -14.52 11.77 12.14
CA ASP A 65 -13.61 12.83 12.59
C ASP A 65 -13.03 12.58 13.99
N ALA A 66 -13.86 12.13 14.93
CA ALA A 66 -13.43 11.81 16.30
C ALA A 66 -12.46 10.61 16.34
N ALA A 67 -12.73 9.57 15.55
CA ALA A 67 -11.86 8.42 15.42
C ALA A 67 -10.51 8.84 14.83
N LEU A 68 -10.51 9.58 13.72
CA LEU A 68 -9.27 10.03 13.06
C LEU A 68 -8.40 10.92 13.96
N GLY A 69 -9.02 11.74 14.83
CA GLY A 69 -8.30 12.50 15.85
C GLY A 69 -7.52 11.64 16.85
N SER A 70 -7.87 10.37 16.99
CA SER A 70 -7.19 9.40 17.88
C SER A 70 -6.21 8.46 17.15
N ALA A 71 -6.07 8.58 15.83
CA ALA A 71 -5.14 7.78 15.02
C ALA A 71 -3.66 8.05 15.37
N GLY A 72 -3.35 9.20 15.97
CA GLY A 72 -2.00 9.59 16.34
C GLY A 72 -1.15 9.97 15.13
N GLY A 73 0.04 9.37 15.02
CA GLY A 73 0.99 9.62 13.91
C GLY A 73 0.80 8.71 12.70
N GLU A 74 -0.21 7.82 12.73
CA GLU A 74 -0.47 6.89 11.64
C GLU A 74 -0.99 7.61 10.39
N LEU A 75 -0.66 7.08 9.22
CA LEU A 75 -1.15 7.64 7.98
C LEU A 75 -2.68 7.49 7.91
N THR A 76 -3.37 8.62 7.77
CA THR A 76 -4.82 8.64 7.59
C THR A 76 -5.18 8.99 6.15
N ALA A 77 -5.77 8.04 5.45
CA ALA A 77 -6.28 8.18 4.10
C ALA A 77 -7.79 8.50 4.14
N ARG A 78 -8.16 9.79 4.20
CA ARG A 78 -9.57 10.21 4.11
C ARG A 78 -10.03 10.18 2.66
N ILE A 79 -10.93 9.25 2.34
CA ILE A 79 -11.37 8.94 0.97
C ILE A 79 -12.65 9.71 0.62
N ALA A 80 -13.52 9.90 1.60
CA ALA A 80 -14.77 10.66 1.51
C ALA A 80 -15.07 11.34 2.87
N PRO A 81 -16.07 12.22 2.96
CA PRO A 81 -16.43 12.86 4.24
C PRO A 81 -16.68 11.86 5.37
N GLU A 82 -17.31 10.72 5.06
CA GLU A 82 -17.70 9.67 6.01
C GLU A 82 -16.93 8.36 5.81
N TRP A 83 -15.74 8.41 5.20
CA TRP A 83 -14.94 7.20 4.97
C TRP A 83 -13.44 7.49 4.95
N ALA A 84 -12.69 6.75 5.76
CA ALA A 84 -11.24 6.78 5.79
C ALA A 84 -10.62 5.39 6.06
N LEU A 85 -9.37 5.22 5.63
CA LEU A 85 -8.50 4.15 6.12
C LEU A 85 -7.39 4.74 7.00
N VAL A 86 -7.12 4.11 8.15
CA VAL A 86 -5.90 4.37 8.92
C VAL A 86 -4.90 3.25 8.63
N LEU A 87 -3.69 3.63 8.20
CA LEU A 87 -2.70 2.74 7.63
C LEU A 87 -1.44 2.68 8.50
N THR A 88 -1.13 1.49 9.01
CA THR A 88 -0.10 1.27 10.03
C THR A 88 0.99 0.32 9.54
N ALA A 89 2.14 0.26 10.20
CA ALA A 89 3.04 -0.89 10.06
C ALA A 89 2.30 -2.21 10.40
N PRO A 90 2.75 -3.38 9.91
CA PRO A 90 2.18 -4.66 10.29
C PRO A 90 2.06 -4.79 11.82
N GLY A 91 0.92 -5.26 12.33
CA GLY A 91 0.64 -5.39 13.76
C GLY A 91 0.19 -4.09 14.44
N GLY A 92 0.40 -2.93 13.82
CA GLY A 92 -0.06 -1.64 14.35
C GLY A 92 -1.58 -1.52 14.41
N GLU A 93 -2.30 -2.24 13.54
CA GLU A 93 -3.77 -2.27 13.51
C GLU A 93 -4.37 -2.76 14.82
N ASP A 94 -3.72 -3.68 15.54
CA ASP A 94 -4.18 -4.19 16.83
C ASP A 94 -4.03 -3.18 17.97
N ILE A 95 -3.13 -2.21 17.81
CA ILE A 95 -2.93 -1.11 18.77
C ILE A 95 -3.86 0.06 18.46
N VAL A 96 -4.03 0.38 17.17
CA VAL A 96 -4.73 1.58 16.72
C VAL A 96 -6.24 1.36 16.69
N ARG A 97 -6.72 0.20 16.23
CA ARG A 97 -8.16 -0.11 16.15
C ARG A 97 -8.89 0.14 17.48
N PRO A 98 -8.43 -0.37 18.65
CA PRO A 98 -9.14 -0.13 19.91
C PRO A 98 -9.19 1.35 20.32
N LYS A 99 -8.17 2.15 19.96
CA LYS A 99 -8.15 3.60 20.23
C LYS A 99 -9.17 4.34 19.38
N LEU A 100 -9.22 4.01 18.09
CA LEU A 100 -10.21 4.53 17.14
C LEU A 100 -11.63 4.17 17.61
N GLU A 101 -11.87 2.90 17.96
CA GLU A 101 -13.16 2.42 18.50
C GLU A 101 -13.56 3.18 19.76
N SER A 102 -12.65 3.36 20.71
CA SER A 102 -12.95 4.03 21.99
C SER A 102 -13.25 5.51 21.82
N SER A 103 -12.75 6.13 20.75
CA SER A 103 -12.95 7.55 20.44
C SER A 103 -14.12 7.78 19.48
N SER A 104 -14.69 6.69 18.94
CA SER A 104 -15.79 6.72 17.97
C SER A 104 -17.14 6.94 18.65
N GLY A 105 -18.01 7.74 18.03
CA GLY A 105 -19.42 7.86 18.42
C GLY A 105 -20.28 6.69 17.90
N PRO A 106 -21.57 6.64 18.27
CA PRO A 106 -22.49 5.57 17.85
C PRO A 106 -22.76 5.53 16.34
N HIS A 107 -22.37 6.58 15.61
CA HIS A 107 -22.53 6.70 14.16
C HIS A 107 -21.24 6.42 13.38
N ALA A 108 -20.22 5.88 14.04
CA ALA A 108 -18.98 5.48 13.41
C ALA A 108 -18.77 3.97 13.56
N MET A 109 -18.26 3.35 12.50
CA MET A 109 -17.87 1.94 12.48
C MET A 109 -16.38 1.85 12.21
N VAL A 110 -15.66 1.13 13.07
CA VAL A 110 -14.23 0.86 12.94
C VAL A 110 -14.06 -0.63 12.71
N THR A 111 -13.27 -1.02 11.71
CA THR A 111 -13.08 -2.43 11.35
C THR A 111 -11.66 -2.68 10.89
N ASP A 112 -11.04 -3.77 11.33
CA ASP A 112 -9.80 -4.24 10.72
C ASP A 112 -10.09 -4.75 9.31
N ALA A 113 -9.58 -4.02 8.32
CA ALA A 113 -9.73 -4.28 6.90
C ALA A 113 -8.41 -4.74 6.27
N THR A 114 -7.42 -5.13 7.07
CA THR A 114 -6.07 -5.50 6.60
C THR A 114 -6.12 -6.60 5.53
N HIS A 115 -7.02 -7.57 5.69
CA HIS A 115 -7.23 -8.69 4.75
C HIS A 115 -8.22 -8.40 3.62
N LEU A 116 -8.99 -7.31 3.70
CA LEU A 116 -9.93 -6.90 2.66
C LEU A 116 -9.20 -6.27 1.47
N PHE A 117 -8.02 -5.70 1.71
CA PHE A 117 -7.24 -5.01 0.69
C PHE A 117 -5.81 -5.53 0.60
N ALA A 118 -5.36 -5.78 -0.64
CA ALA A 118 -3.95 -5.82 -0.98
C ALA A 118 -3.43 -4.41 -1.26
N GLY A 119 -2.16 -4.15 -0.95
CA GLY A 119 -1.53 -2.84 -1.08
C GLY A 119 -0.30 -2.89 -1.98
N TYR A 120 -0.15 -1.92 -2.87
CA TYR A 120 1.00 -1.76 -3.76
C TYR A 120 1.54 -0.34 -3.68
N ALA A 121 2.83 -0.19 -3.40
CA ALA A 121 3.52 1.09 -3.47
C ALA A 121 4.16 1.26 -4.86
N LEU A 122 3.83 2.36 -5.53
CA LEU A 122 4.37 2.76 -6.82
C LEU A 122 5.33 3.93 -6.57
N CYS A 123 6.62 3.71 -6.77
CA CYS A 123 7.65 4.63 -6.30
C CYS A 123 8.59 5.06 -7.42
N GLY A 124 8.80 6.36 -7.58
CA GLY A 124 9.84 6.92 -8.44
C GLY A 124 9.36 7.95 -9.47
N PRO A 125 10.30 8.65 -10.13
CA PRO A 125 9.99 9.75 -11.04
C PRO A 125 9.17 9.34 -12.28
N LEU A 126 9.21 8.07 -12.70
CA LEU A 126 8.41 7.56 -13.83
C LEU A 126 7.00 7.09 -13.42
N LEU A 127 6.54 7.43 -12.21
CA LEU A 127 5.17 7.19 -11.75
C LEU A 127 4.10 7.75 -12.72
N PRO A 128 4.23 8.97 -13.29
CA PRO A 128 3.27 9.48 -14.26
C PRO A 128 3.15 8.59 -15.52
N ASP A 129 4.26 8.07 -16.03
CA ASP A 129 4.30 7.18 -17.18
C ASP A 129 3.64 5.81 -16.90
N LEU A 130 3.85 5.28 -15.69
CA LEU A 130 3.17 4.07 -15.23
C LEU A 130 1.66 4.28 -15.17
N LEU A 131 1.21 5.39 -14.58
CA LEU A 131 -0.21 5.70 -14.43
C LEU A 131 -0.89 5.99 -15.76
N ALA A 132 -0.23 6.68 -16.69
CA ALA A 132 -0.76 6.92 -18.04
C ALA A 132 -1.08 5.62 -18.80
N ARG A 133 -0.43 4.50 -18.45
CA ARG A 133 -0.63 3.18 -19.06
C ARG A 133 -1.59 2.28 -18.29
N THR A 134 -1.84 2.58 -17.02
CA THR A 134 -2.60 1.71 -16.11
C THR A 134 -3.88 2.37 -15.57
N SER A 135 -4.05 3.67 -15.76
CA SER A 135 -5.15 4.45 -15.20
C SER A 135 -5.63 5.53 -16.16
N GLY A 136 -6.94 5.79 -16.14
CA GLY A 136 -7.52 6.99 -16.75
C GLY A 136 -7.56 8.19 -15.80
N TRP A 137 -7.06 8.04 -14.57
CA TRP A 137 -7.08 9.06 -13.53
C TRP A 137 -5.72 9.76 -13.40
N ASN A 138 -5.75 11.08 -13.17
CA ASN A 138 -4.56 11.90 -13.03
C ASN A 138 -4.24 12.11 -11.54
N PRO A 139 -3.10 11.60 -11.02
CA PRO A 139 -2.74 11.76 -9.61
C PRO A 139 -2.45 13.21 -9.20
N ALA A 140 -2.19 14.11 -10.15
CA ALA A 140 -1.97 15.53 -9.86
C ALA A 140 -3.22 16.22 -9.26
N THR A 141 -4.40 15.59 -9.33
CA THR A 141 -5.61 16.08 -8.66
C THR A 141 -5.62 15.81 -7.16
N LEU A 142 -4.63 15.07 -6.64
CA LEU A 142 -4.54 14.67 -5.25
C LEU A 142 -3.41 15.45 -4.57
N GLU A 143 -3.72 16.18 -3.49
CA GLU A 143 -2.70 16.85 -2.69
C GLU A 143 -1.75 15.83 -2.03
N PRO A 144 -0.48 16.18 -1.80
CA PRO A 144 0.42 15.33 -1.01
C PRO A 144 -0.18 14.98 0.35
N GLY A 145 -0.17 13.70 0.72
CA GLY A 145 -0.78 13.18 1.94
C GLY A 145 -2.29 12.92 1.85
N ALA A 146 -2.96 13.34 0.77
CA ALA A 146 -4.38 13.08 0.57
C ALA A 146 -4.65 11.69 -0.02
N ALA A 147 -5.90 11.23 0.09
CA ALA A 147 -6.37 9.99 -0.49
C ALA A 147 -7.62 10.19 -1.34
N ALA A 148 -7.82 9.31 -2.31
CA ALA A 148 -9.00 9.31 -3.17
C ALA A 148 -9.30 7.91 -3.70
N GLY A 149 -10.54 7.69 -4.14
CA GLY A 149 -10.86 6.55 -5.00
C GLY A 149 -10.39 6.79 -6.43
N ALA A 150 -9.66 5.84 -7.02
CA ALA A 150 -9.19 5.94 -8.40
C ALA A 150 -9.25 4.57 -9.10
N PRO A 151 -9.41 4.53 -10.44
CA PRO A 151 -9.22 3.30 -11.19
C PRO A 151 -7.73 3.01 -11.41
N ILE A 152 -7.24 1.82 -11.07
CA ILE A 152 -5.88 1.35 -11.39
C ILE A 152 -6.02 -0.02 -12.04
N ALA A 153 -5.42 -0.20 -13.22
CA ALA A 153 -5.60 -1.38 -14.08
C ALA A 153 -7.08 -1.72 -14.32
N GLY A 154 -7.94 -0.70 -14.46
CA GLY A 154 -9.40 -0.89 -14.59
C GLY A 154 -10.12 -1.36 -13.32
N VAL A 155 -9.40 -1.53 -12.19
CA VAL A 155 -9.94 -1.91 -10.88
C VAL A 155 -10.13 -0.67 -10.02
N ARG A 156 -11.23 -0.60 -9.26
CA ARG A 156 -11.39 0.46 -8.26
C ARG A 156 -10.41 0.25 -7.12
N SER A 157 -9.62 1.27 -6.83
CA SER A 157 -8.67 1.29 -5.73
C SER A 157 -8.93 2.48 -4.80
N ILE A 158 -8.44 2.34 -3.58
CA ILE A 158 -8.13 3.47 -2.72
C ILE A 158 -6.69 3.84 -2.99
N THR A 159 -6.43 5.12 -3.18
CA THR A 159 -5.12 5.61 -3.57
C THR A 159 -4.68 6.69 -2.60
N VAL A 160 -3.44 6.63 -2.13
CA VAL A 160 -2.86 7.60 -1.19
C VAL A 160 -1.57 8.17 -1.76
N ARG A 161 -1.51 9.50 -1.90
CA ARG A 161 -0.29 10.18 -2.34
C ARG A 161 0.64 10.36 -1.16
N ARG A 162 1.81 9.72 -1.22
CA ARG A 162 2.80 9.63 -0.14
C ARG A 162 4.18 10.11 -0.54
N ASP A 163 4.26 11.10 -1.43
CA ASP A 163 5.53 11.62 -1.93
C ASP A 163 6.56 11.79 -0.79
N LEU A 164 7.69 11.08 -0.95
CA LEU A 164 8.86 11.15 -0.09
C LEU A 164 9.89 12.06 -0.78
N GLU A 165 11.18 11.71 -0.75
CA GLU A 165 12.17 12.34 -1.65
C GLU A 165 11.87 12.03 -3.14
N VAL A 166 11.07 11.00 -3.40
CA VAL A 166 10.54 10.63 -4.70
C VAL A 166 9.02 10.56 -4.69
N PRO A 167 8.35 10.65 -5.85
CA PRO A 167 6.92 10.41 -5.94
C PRO A 167 6.57 9.00 -5.44
N VAL A 168 5.58 8.90 -4.56
CA VAL A 168 5.09 7.60 -4.06
C VAL A 168 3.57 7.62 -4.05
N LEU A 169 2.98 6.61 -4.65
CA LEU A 169 1.55 6.37 -4.63
C LEU A 169 1.27 4.99 -4.06
N GLU A 170 0.56 4.93 -2.94
CA GLU A 170 0.06 3.66 -2.43
C GLU A 170 -1.33 3.37 -3.02
N VAL A 171 -1.51 2.15 -3.52
CA VAL A 171 -2.73 1.69 -4.18
C VAL A 171 -3.25 0.47 -3.43
N TYR A 172 -4.47 0.56 -2.93
CA TYR A 172 -5.15 -0.51 -2.21
C TYR A 172 -6.34 -1.01 -3.01
N VAL A 173 -6.34 -2.31 -3.32
CA VAL A 173 -7.38 -2.97 -4.13
C VAL A 173 -7.95 -4.15 -3.37
N ALA A 174 -9.19 -4.52 -3.70
CA ALA A 174 -9.81 -5.72 -3.13
C ALA A 174 -8.90 -6.94 -3.32
N THR A 175 -8.72 -7.73 -2.25
CA THR A 175 -7.81 -8.89 -2.21
C THR A 175 -8.06 -9.89 -3.35
N GLU A 176 -9.29 -10.03 -3.81
CA GLU A 176 -9.65 -10.92 -4.92
C GLU A 176 -9.09 -10.50 -6.29
N LEU A 177 -8.79 -9.20 -6.48
CA LEU A 177 -8.22 -8.63 -7.71
C LEU A 177 -6.73 -8.34 -7.59
N ALA A 178 -6.17 -8.48 -6.39
CA ALA A 178 -4.79 -8.15 -6.04
C ALA A 178 -3.77 -8.72 -7.03
N ARG A 179 -3.82 -10.03 -7.29
CA ARG A 179 -2.87 -10.69 -8.18
C ARG A 179 -2.88 -10.10 -9.59
N TYR A 180 -4.06 -9.83 -10.15
CA TYR A 180 -4.19 -9.23 -11.47
C TYR A 180 -3.59 -7.82 -11.51
N VAL A 181 -3.88 -7.01 -10.49
CA VAL A 181 -3.36 -5.64 -10.37
C VAL A 181 -1.84 -5.65 -10.23
N TRP A 182 -1.28 -6.54 -9.40
CA TRP A 182 0.17 -6.72 -9.29
C TRP A 182 0.81 -7.11 -10.63
N GLU A 183 0.30 -8.16 -11.28
CA GLU A 183 0.87 -8.65 -12.56
C GLU A 183 0.84 -7.53 -13.62
N THR A 184 -0.24 -6.75 -13.68
CA THR A 184 -0.37 -5.61 -14.60
C THR A 184 0.61 -4.48 -14.26
N LEU A 185 0.66 -4.04 -13.01
CA LEU A 185 1.55 -2.94 -12.58
C LEU A 185 3.02 -3.32 -12.78
N HIS A 186 3.39 -4.54 -12.40
CA HIS A 186 4.75 -5.04 -12.55
C HIS A 186 5.15 -5.15 -14.03
N GLU A 187 4.30 -5.70 -14.89
CA GLU A 187 4.58 -5.81 -16.33
C GLU A 187 4.80 -4.42 -16.96
N VAL A 188 3.94 -3.45 -16.65
CA VAL A 188 4.09 -2.08 -17.16
C VAL A 188 5.35 -1.42 -16.60
N ALA A 189 5.64 -1.57 -15.30
CA ALA A 189 6.86 -1.04 -14.71
C ALA A 189 8.12 -1.60 -15.40
N VAL A 190 8.17 -2.91 -15.65
CA VAL A 190 9.27 -3.55 -16.40
C VAL A 190 9.36 -2.99 -17.83
N SER A 191 8.24 -2.76 -18.51
CA SER A 191 8.23 -2.16 -19.86
C SER A 191 8.80 -0.73 -19.90
N LEU A 192 8.80 -0.04 -18.75
CA LEU A 192 9.39 1.29 -18.55
C LEU A 192 10.85 1.24 -18.07
N GLY A 193 11.45 0.05 -17.98
CA GLY A 193 12.80 -0.15 -17.43
C GLY A 193 12.85 -0.21 -15.90
N GLY A 194 11.69 -0.19 -15.24
CA GLY A 194 11.52 -0.37 -13.81
C GLY A 194 11.54 -1.84 -13.37
N ARG A 195 11.20 -2.08 -12.10
CA ARG A 195 11.21 -3.44 -11.50
C ARG A 195 10.36 -3.56 -10.24
N ALA A 196 10.22 -4.79 -9.76
CA ALA A 196 9.76 -5.02 -8.39
C ALA A 196 10.80 -4.53 -7.37
N ALA A 197 10.35 -3.99 -6.25
CA ALA A 197 11.19 -3.66 -5.10
C ALA A 197 10.64 -4.28 -3.81
N GLY A 198 11.55 -4.73 -2.95
CA GLY A 198 11.25 -5.31 -1.65
C GLY A 198 11.17 -4.27 -0.53
N TRP A 199 10.73 -4.72 0.64
CA TRP A 199 10.57 -3.88 1.82
C TRP A 199 11.88 -3.27 2.32
N ARG A 200 13.03 -3.92 2.10
CA ARG A 200 14.34 -3.34 2.48
C ARG A 200 14.63 -2.07 1.69
N ALA A 201 14.48 -2.14 0.36
CA ALA A 201 14.67 -0.99 -0.51
C ALA A 201 13.68 0.13 -0.18
N LEU A 202 12.38 -0.18 -0.02
CA LEU A 202 11.36 0.80 0.37
C LEU A 202 11.69 1.52 1.68
N ARG A 203 12.01 0.77 2.74
CA ARG A 203 12.33 1.33 4.07
C ARG A 203 13.59 2.17 4.04
N ALA A 204 14.60 1.77 3.26
CA ALA A 204 15.82 2.54 3.08
C ALA A 204 15.57 3.90 2.39
N GLU A 205 14.52 4.00 1.57
CA GLU A 205 14.09 5.24 0.93
C GLU A 205 13.00 6.00 1.73
N GLY A 206 12.80 5.65 3.01
CA GLY A 206 11.97 6.40 3.95
C GLY A 206 10.49 5.96 4.03
N TRP A 207 10.10 4.88 3.36
CA TRP A 207 8.73 4.37 3.46
C TRP A 207 8.47 3.71 4.83
N SER A 208 7.41 4.18 5.52
CA SER A 208 6.95 3.65 6.82
C SER A 208 5.43 3.67 7.00
#